data_AF-A0A2G6I3R6-F1
#
_entry.id   AF-A0A2G6I3R6-F1
#
_cell.length_a   1.000
_cell.length_b   1.000
_cell.length_c   1.000
_cell.angle_alpha   90.00
_cell.angle_beta   90.00
_cell.angle_gamma   90.00
#
_symmetry.space_group_name_H-M   'P 1'
#
loop_
_entity.id
_entity.type
_entity.pdbx_description
1 polymer ?
#
loop_
_entity_poly.entity_id
_entity_poly.type
_entity_poly.pdbx_seq_one_letter_code
_entity_poly.pdbx_strand_id
1 'polypeptide(L)' 'MVVIGSMIGAKGLGMEVLLSITRIEVGRGFEAGISIVFLAIIIDRLTHSGVGRKEQ' A
#
# COMPACT_ATOMS: atom_id res chain seq x y z
N MET A 1 -0.36 -6.88 4.20
CA MET A 1 -0.50 -7.14 2.75
C MET A 1 -1.83 -6.59 2.25
N VAL A 2 -1.84 -5.43 1.58
CA VAL A 2 -3.08 -4.65 1.34
C VAL A 2 -3.94 -5.17 0.18
N VAL A 3 -3.34 -5.61 -0.93
CA VAL A 3 -4.06 -6.09 -2.12
C VAL A 3 -4.78 -7.42 -1.88
N ILE A 4 -4.14 -8.33 -1.14
CA ILE A 4 -4.76 -9.61 -0.77
C ILE A 4 -5.89 -9.38 0.24
N GLY A 5 -5.75 -8.40 1.13
CA GLY A 5 -6.83 -8.00 2.04
C GLY A 5 -8.11 -7.56 1.30
N SER A 6 -7.97 -6.85 0.18
CA SER A 6 -9.13 -6.46 -0.63
C SER A 6 -9.84 -7.63 -1.32
N MET A 7 -9.15 -8.76 -1.56
CA MET A 7 -9.79 -9.96 -2.10
C MET A 7 -10.71 -10.66 -1.09
N ILE A 8 -10.49 -10.46 0.21
CA ILE A 8 -11.34 -10.97 1.30
C ILE A 8 -12.36 -9.93 1.81
N GLY A 9 -12.58 -8.85 1.04
CA GLY A 9 -13.59 -7.83 1.34
C GLY A 9 -13.11 -6.63 2.18
N ALA A 10 -11.81 -6.51 2.46
CA ALA A 10 -11.29 -5.33 3.14
C ALA A 10 -11.39 -4.09 2.23
N LYS A 11 -11.95 -3.00 2.77
CA LYS A 11 -12.02 -1.71 2.07
C LYS A 11 -10.68 -0.99 2.17
N GLY A 12 -10.30 -0.26 1.12
CA GLY A 12 -9.11 0.60 1.10
C GLY A 12 -8.40 0.60 -0.25
N LEU A 13 -7.16 1.11 -0.27
CA LEU A 13 -6.36 1.30 -1.49
C LEU A 13 -6.13 0.00 -2.29
N GLY A 14 -6.08 -1.16 -1.63
CA GLY A 14 -5.97 -2.45 -2.31
C GLY A 14 -7.16 -2.76 -3.23
N MET A 15 -8.35 -2.26 -2.90
CA MET A 15 -9.56 -2.43 -3.71
C MET A 15 -9.46 -1.63 -5.01
N GLU A 16 -8.95 -0.41 -4.98
CA GLU A 16 -8.76 0.40 -6.19
C GLU A 16 -7.72 -0.23 -7.13
N VAL A 17 -6.63 -0.79 -6.59
CA VAL A 17 -5.68 -1.58 -7.37
C VAL A 17 -6.36 -2.80 -8.00
N LEU A 18 -7.12 -3.57 -7.21
CA LEU A 18 -7.82 -4.75 -7.74
C LEU A 18 -8.81 -4.38 -8.85
N LEU A 19 -9.62 -3.33 -8.64
CA LEU A 19 -10.58 -2.83 -9.63
C LEU A 19 -9.90 -2.33 -10.90
N SER A 20 -8.78 -1.63 -10.76
CA SER A 20 -8.02 -1.13 -11.91
C SER A 20 -7.48 -2.27 -12.80
N ILE A 21 -7.08 -3.38 -12.18
CA ILE A 21 -6.63 -4.58 -12.90
C ILE A 21 -7.83 -5.22 -13.60
N THR A 22 -8.97 -5.38 -12.91
CA THR A 22 -10.17 -5.98 -13.49
C THR A 22 -10.73 -5.17 -14.66
N ARG A 23 -10.62 -3.84 -14.62
CA ARG A 23 -11.15 -2.93 -15.64
C ARG A 23 -10.13 -2.47 -16.68
N ILE A 24 -8.86 -2.91 -16.56
CA ILE A 24 -7.75 -2.48 -17.42
C ILE A 24 -7.57 -0.95 -17.39
N GLU A 25 -7.83 -0.34 -16.23
CA GLU A 25 -7.71 1.10 -16.00
C GLU A 25 -6.34 1.44 -15.42
N VAL A 26 -5.31 1.47 -16.27
CA VAL A 26 -3.91 1.65 -15.86
C VAL A 26 -3.69 2.94 -15.04
N GLY A 27 -4.38 4.03 -15.40
CA GLY A 27 -4.27 5.30 -14.67
C GLY A 27 -4.68 5.19 -13.19
N ARG A 28 -5.82 4.54 -12.92
CA ARG A 28 -6.30 4.29 -11.54
C ARG A 28 -5.37 3.33 -10.79
N GLY A 29 -4.85 2.31 -11.47
CA GLY A 29 -3.88 1.38 -10.87
C GLY A 29 -2.57 2.06 -10.49
N PHE A 30 -2.12 2.99 -11.32
CA PHE A 30 -0.90 3.77 -11.07
C PHE A 30 -1.06 4.74 -9.89
N GLU A 31 -2.17 5.48 -9.83
CA GLU A 31 -2.48 6.39 -8.72
C GLU A 31 -2.62 5.64 -7.38
N ALA A 32 -3.34 4.52 -7.37
CA ALA A 32 -3.48 3.70 -6.18
C ALA A 32 -2.14 3.07 -5.76
N GLY A 33 -1.33 2.61 -6.73
CA GLY A 33 -0.02 2.04 -6.49
C GLY A 33 0.97 3.04 -5.88
N ILE A 34 1.07 4.24 -6.44
CA ILE A 34 1.99 5.27 -5.92
C ILE A 34 1.58 5.71 -4.51
N SER A 35 0.28 5.80 -4.24
CA SER A 35 -0.25 6.10 -2.90
C SER A 35 0.16 5.05 -1.87
N ILE A 36 0.10 3.76 -2.23
CA ILE A 36 0.55 2.66 -1.37
C ILE A 36 2.06 2.74 -1.11
N VAL A 37 2.86 3.05 -2.14
CA VAL A 37 4.32 3.18 -2.00
C VAL A 37 4.70 4.33 -1.08
N PHE A 38 4.07 5.51 -1.23
CA PHE A 38 4.30 6.63 -0.32
C PHE A 38 3.96 6.27 1.13
N LEU A 39 2.81 5.63 1.35
CA LEU A 39 2.43 5.18 2.69
C LEU A 39 3.45 4.17 3.26
N ALA A 40 3.91 3.23 2.43
CA ALA A 40 4.92 2.24 2.83
C ALA A 40 6.24 2.92 3.22
N ILE A 41 6.71 3.92 2.45
CA ILE A 41 7.93 4.67 2.76
C ILE A 41 7.79 5.43 4.08
N ILE A 42 6.65 6.06 4.34
CA ILE A 42 6.42 6.80 5.58
C ILE A 42 6.43 5.84 6.77
N ILE A 43 5.71 4.72 6.67
CA ILE A 43 5.67 3.70 7.73
C ILE A 43 7.06 3.12 7.96
N ASP A 44 7.80 2.82 6.88
CA ASP A 44 9.17 2.32 6.95
C ASP A 44 10.10 3.33 7.65
N ARG A 45 10.04 4.61 7.26
CA ARG A 45 10.81 5.69 7.89
C ARG A 45 10.54 5.83 9.39
N LEU A 46 9.28 5.77 9.80
CA LEU A 46 8.88 5.85 11.20
C LEU A 46 9.35 4.61 11.98
N THR A 47 9.22 3.43 11.38
CA THR A 47 9.67 2.16 11.97
C THR A 47 11.19 2.17 12.14
N HIS A 48 11.94 2.57 11.11
CA HIS A 48 13.39 2.63 11.15
C HIS A 48 13.90 3.65 12.19
N SER A 49 13.23 4.80 12.31
CA SER A 49 13.60 5.86 13.27
C SER A 49 13.24 5.52 14.73
N GLY A 50 12.17 4.72 14.95
CA GLY A 50 11.72 4.32 16.28
C GLY A 50 12.34 3.02 16.81
N VAL A 51 12.75 2.11 15.91
CA VAL A 51 13.23 0.76 16.27
C VAL A 51 14.77 0.64 16.24
N GLY A 52 15.50 1.60 15.66
CA GLY A 52 16.97 1.64 15.66
C GLY A 52 17.65 2.05 16.97
N ARG A 53 16.93 2.07 18.10
CA ARG A 53 17.42 2.56 19.41
C ARG A 53 17.63 1.49 20.47
N LYS A 54 17.59 0.21 20.09
CA LYS A 54 18.07 -0.89 20.93
C LYS A 54 19.06 -1.66 20.08
N GLU A 55 20.35 -1.48 20.36
CA GLU A 55 21.53 -2.34 20.10
C GLU A 55 22.81 -1.46 20.12
N GLN A 56 22.91 -0.56 21.09
CA GLN A 56 24.18 -0.04 21.61
C GLN A 56 24.18 -0.19 23.12
#